data_AF-A0A6B3GJ24-F1
#
_entry.id   AF-A0A6B3GJ24-F1
#
_cell.length_a   1.000
_cell.length_b   1.000
_cell.length_c   1.000
_cell.angle_alpha   90.00
_cell.angle_beta   90.00
_cell.angle_gamma   90.00
#
_symmetry.space_group_name_H-M   'P 1'
#
loop_
_entity.id
_entity.type
_entity.pdbx_description
1 polymer ?
#
loop_
_entity_poly.entity_id
_entity_poly.type
_entity_poly.pdbx_seq_one_letter_code
_entity_poly.pdbx_strand_id
1 'polypeptide(L)'
;PAGSSAAYHLARAGVDVILLEKARFPREKVCGDGLTPRAVHQLIRMGVDITAPGWTRSRGMRWVAGKHRVHIEWPSLGRYP
;
A
#
# COMPACT_ATOMS: atom_id res chain seq x y z
N PRO A 1 8.06 1.82 -1.36
CA PRO A 1 7.65 1.02 -0.17
C PRO A 1 8.56 -0.18 0.13
N ALA A 2 9.06 -0.92 -0.86
CA ALA A 2 9.75 -2.21 -0.62
C ALA A 2 10.89 -2.16 0.43
N GLY A 3 11.86 -1.24 0.30
CA GLY A 3 13.00 -1.15 1.21
C GLY A 3 12.62 -0.84 2.67
N SER A 4 11.72 0.12 2.89
CA SER A 4 11.27 0.46 4.25
C SER A 4 10.44 -0.66 4.89
N SER A 5 9.60 -1.36 4.12
CA SER A 5 8.86 -2.53 4.62
C SER A 5 9.80 -3.69 4.98
N ALA A 6 10.81 -3.97 4.15
CA ALA A 6 11.80 -5.02 4.45
C ALA A 6 12.60 -4.69 5.72
N ALA A 7 13.10 -3.46 5.83
CA ALA A 7 13.84 -2.99 7.00
C ALA A 7 13.01 -3.11 8.29
N TYR A 8 11.73 -2.70 8.24
CA TYR A 8 10.81 -2.83 9.37
C TYR A 8 10.68 -4.29 9.85
N HIS A 9 10.43 -5.23 8.94
CA HIS A 9 10.23 -6.63 9.30
C HIS A 9 11.52 -7.29 9.80
N LEU A 10 12.67 -6.96 9.21
CA LEU A 10 13.97 -7.46 9.65
C LEU A 10 14.32 -6.93 11.05
N ALA A 11 14.15 -5.63 11.29
CA ALA A 11 14.39 -5.03 12.61
C ALA A 11 13.46 -5.63 13.68
N ARG A 12 12.17 -5.86 13.36
CA ARG A 12 11.22 -6.53 14.25
C ARG A 12 11.58 -7.99 14.54
N ALA A 13 12.37 -8.62 13.69
CA ALA A 13 12.91 -9.97 13.89
C ALA A 13 14.24 -9.99 14.65
N GLY A 14 14.75 -8.84 15.10
CA GLY A 14 15.99 -8.73 15.87
C GLY A 14 17.27 -8.64 15.03
N VAL A 15 17.14 -8.44 13.71
CA VAL A 15 18.29 -8.19 12.83
C VAL A 15 18.75 -6.75 12.99
N ASP A 16 20.06 -6.52 13.03
CA ASP A 16 20.64 -5.18 12.95
C ASP A 16 20.58 -4.67 11.50
N VAL A 17 19.90 -3.55 11.28
CA VAL A 17 19.50 -3.09 9.94
C VAL A 17 19.86 -1.62 9.74
N ILE A 18 20.54 -1.33 8.64
CA ILE A 18 20.74 0.03 8.13
C ILE A 18 19.90 0.21 6.85
N LEU A 19 19.11 1.28 6.80
CA LEU A 19 18.34 1.69 5.61
C LEU A 19 18.90 3.02 5.10
N LEU A 20 19.34 3.04 3.84
CA LEU A 20 19.86 4.23 3.17
C LEU A 20 18.89 4.67 2.06
N GLU A 21 18.50 5.95 2.04
CA GLU A 21 17.69 6.57 0.99
C GLU A 21 18.45 7.79 0.45
N LYS A 22 18.51 7.90 -0.87
CA LYS A 22 19.24 8.97 -1.57
C LYS A 22 18.52 10.30 -1.46
N ALA A 23 17.19 10.28 -1.51
CA ALA A 23 16.36 11.47 -1.50
C ALA A 23 16.02 11.94 -0.08
N ARG A 24 15.69 13.23 0.06
CA ARG A 24 15.09 13.78 1.30
C ARG A 24 13.58 13.57 1.27
N PHE A 25 12.97 13.28 2.41
CA PHE A 25 11.51 13.18 2.53
C PHE A 25 10.86 14.52 2.93
N PRO A 26 9.60 14.77 2.53
CA PRO A 26 8.78 13.94 1.62
C PRO A 26 9.29 14.00 0.17
N ARG A 27 9.06 12.93 -0.60
CA ARG A 27 9.42 12.86 -2.02
C ARG A 27 8.31 12.27 -2.88
N GLU A 28 8.29 12.65 -4.15
CA GLU A 28 7.36 12.07 -5.12
C GLU A 28 7.73 10.62 -5.46
N LYS A 29 6.70 9.76 -5.64
CA LYS A 29 6.85 8.40 -6.18
C LYS A 29 5.64 8.00 -7.03
N VAL A 30 5.75 8.22 -8.33
CA VAL A 30 4.71 8.03 -9.37
C VAL A 30 4.01 6.64 -9.39
N CYS A 31 4.65 5.57 -8.93
CA CYS A 31 4.04 4.22 -8.95
C CYS A 31 3.45 3.77 -7.60
N GLY A 32 3.44 4.65 -6.58
CA GLY A 32 3.18 4.29 -5.19
C GLY A 32 1.72 4.43 -4.72
N ASP A 33 0.88 5.11 -5.50
CA ASP A 33 -0.40 5.63 -4.99
C ASP A 33 -1.53 4.59 -4.99
N GLY A 34 -1.42 3.57 -5.84
CA GLY A 34 -2.39 2.47 -5.94
C GLY A 34 -2.11 1.35 -4.93
N LEU A 35 -2.73 1.39 -3.76
CA LEU A 35 -2.62 0.33 -2.76
C LEU A 35 -3.76 -0.69 -2.89
N THR A 36 -3.39 -1.95 -3.14
CA THR A 36 -4.35 -3.08 -3.12
C THR A 36 -4.77 -3.42 -1.69
N PRO A 37 -5.90 -4.14 -1.48
CA PRO A 37 -6.29 -4.63 -0.15
C PRO A 37 -5.16 -5.36 0.61
N ARG A 38 -4.32 -6.11 -0.12
CA ARG A 38 -3.15 -6.79 0.45
C ARG A 38 -2.07 -5.82 0.93
N ALA A 39 -1.82 -4.74 0.20
CA ALA A 39 -0.87 -3.70 0.60
C ALA A 39 -1.40 -2.93 1.82
N VAL A 40 -2.69 -2.57 1.83
CA VAL A 40 -3.35 -1.94 2.99
C VAL A 40 -3.27 -2.85 4.22
N HIS A 41 -3.51 -4.15 4.08
CA HIS A 41 -3.36 -5.11 5.17
C HIS A 41 -1.93 -5.12 5.74
N GLN A 42 -0.89 -4.99 4.92
CA GLN A 42 0.48 -4.89 5.42
C GLN A 42 0.73 -3.58 6.18
N LEU A 43 0.19 -2.45 5.72
CA LEU A 43 0.30 -1.18 6.45
C LEU A 43 -0.33 -1.28 7.86
N ILE A 44 -1.50 -1.90 7.98
CA ILE A 44 -2.14 -2.17 9.28
C ILE A 44 -1.23 -3.02 10.17
N ARG A 45 -0.66 -4.10 9.63
CA ARG A 45 0.28 -4.97 10.37
C ARG A 45 1.56 -4.25 10.79
N MET A 46 1.97 -3.22 10.07
CA MET A 46 3.10 -2.36 10.40
C MET A 46 2.74 -1.26 11.41
N GLY A 47 1.47 -1.14 11.82
CA GLY A 47 0.99 -0.14 12.77
C GLY A 47 0.69 1.23 12.16
N VAL A 48 0.57 1.32 10.83
CA VAL A 48 0.22 2.59 10.16
C VAL A 48 -1.28 2.85 10.29
N ASP A 49 -1.63 4.04 10.80
CA ASP A 49 -3.02 4.48 10.86
C ASP A 49 -3.55 4.84 9.46
N ILE A 50 -4.30 3.92 8.89
CA ILE A 50 -4.97 4.09 7.60
C ILE A 50 -6.26 4.93 7.71
N THR A 51 -6.71 5.27 8.91
CA THR A 51 -7.93 6.07 9.17
C THR A 51 -7.66 7.57 9.30
N ALA A 52 -6.38 7.94 9.44
CA ALA A 52 -5.93 9.34 9.46
C ALA A 52 -6.36 10.14 8.20
N PRO A 53 -6.41 11.47 8.27
CA PRO A 53 -6.67 12.30 7.09
C PRO A 53 -5.64 12.06 5.97
N GLY A 54 -6.10 12.12 4.71
CA GLY A 54 -5.24 12.01 3.51
C GLY A 54 -5.35 10.69 2.73
N TRP A 55 -6.02 9.68 3.25
CA TRP A 55 -6.27 8.42 2.53
C TRP A 55 -7.53 8.49 1.65
N THR A 56 -7.40 8.09 0.38
CA THR A 56 -8.56 7.89 -0.51
C THR A 56 -8.92 6.41 -0.58
N ARG A 57 -10.20 6.09 -0.40
CA ARG A 57 -10.71 4.71 -0.43
C ARG A 57 -11.22 4.36 -1.81
N SER A 58 -10.61 3.35 -2.43
CA SER A 58 -11.12 2.73 -3.65
C SER A 58 -12.03 1.55 -3.31
N ARG A 59 -13.18 1.45 -3.98
CA ARG A 59 -14.16 0.35 -3.81
C ARG A 59 -14.01 -0.76 -4.86
N GLY A 60 -13.13 -0.57 -5.84
CA GLY A 60 -12.94 -1.51 -6.93
C GLY A 60 -12.22 -0.87 -8.11
N MET A 61 -12.41 -1.46 -9.28
CA MET A 61 -11.82 -0.99 -10.53
C MET A 61 -12.87 -0.89 -11.62
N ARG A 62 -12.78 0.17 -12.41
CA ARG A 62 -13.55 0.33 -13.64
C ARG A 62 -12.60 0.28 -14.81
N TRP A 63 -12.78 -0.71 -15.69
CA TRP A 63 -12.03 -0.84 -16.93
C TRP A 63 -12.85 -0.29 -18.09
N VAL A 64 -12.25 0.57 -18.90
CA VAL A 64 -12.89 1.19 -20.06
C VAL A 64 -12.00 0.96 -21.28
N ALA A 65 -12.54 0.30 -22.30
CA ALA A 65 -11.87 0.02 -23.56
C ALA A 65 -12.82 0.29 -24.73
N GLY A 66 -12.80 1.53 -25.23
CA GLY A 66 -13.76 2.02 -26.23
C GLY A 66 -15.19 1.96 -25.69
N LYS A 67 -16.06 1.20 -26.37
CA LYS A 67 -17.45 0.96 -25.96
C LYS A 67 -17.59 -0.03 -24.80
N HIS A 68 -16.56 -0.80 -24.47
CA HIS A 68 -16.61 -1.79 -23.41
C HIS A 68 -16.31 -1.15 -22.07
N ARG A 69 -17.14 -1.46 -21.08
CA ARG A 69 -16.98 -1.02 -19.70
C ARG A 69 -17.24 -2.20 -18.78
N VAL A 70 -16.32 -2.44 -17.86
CA VAL A 70 -16.46 -3.45 -16.80
C VAL A 70 -16.24 -2.77 -15.47
N HIS A 71 -17.15 -3.01 -14.53
CA HIS A 71 -17.06 -2.55 -13.15
C HIS A 71 -16.82 -3.77 -12.29
N ILE A 72 -15.71 -3.77 -11.54
CA ILE A 72 -15.32 -4.87 -10.67
C ILE A 72 -15.20 -4.27 -9.27
N GLU A 73 -16.06 -4.67 -8.36
CA GLU A 73 -15.91 -4.34 -6.94
C GLU A 73 -14.76 -5.14 -6.33
N TRP A 74 -14.13 -4.61 -5.28
CA TRP A 74 -13.18 -5.41 -4.52
C TRP A 74 -13.91 -6.62 -3.92
N PRO A 75 -13.39 -7.85 -4.08
CA PRO A 75 -14.05 -9.03 -3.57
C PRO A 75 -14.03 -9.05 -2.04
N SER A 76 -15.14 -9.45 -1.42
CA SER A 76 -15.24 -9.66 0.02
C SER A 76 -14.53 -10.97 0.42
N LEU A 77 -13.20 -10.90 0.54
CA LEU A 77 -12.37 -12.09 0.80
C LEU A 77 -12.24 -12.44 2.30
N GLY A 78 -12.84 -11.65 3.21
CA GLY A 78 -12.80 -11.82 4.67
C GLY A 78 -11.42 -11.63 5.33
N ARG A 79 -10.35 -11.94 4.62
CA ARG A 79 -8.95 -11.90 5.06
C ARG A 79 -8.28 -10.53 4.92
N TYR A 80 -8.78 -9.70 4.00
CA TYR A 80 -8.21 -8.39 3.68
C TYR A 80 -9.27 -7.30 3.89
N PRO A 81 -8.86 -6.11 4.37
CA PRO A 81 -9.74 -4.97 4.57
C PRO A 81 -10.20 -4.38 3.23
#